data_AF-A0A3B0P254-F1
#
_entry.id   AF-A0A3B0P254-F1
#
_cell.length_a   1.000
_cell.length_b   1.000
_cell.length_c   1.000
_cell.angle_alpha   90.00
_cell.angle_beta   90.00
_cell.angle_gamma   90.00
#
_symmetry.space_group_name_H-M   'P 1'
#
loop_
_entity.id
_entity.type
_entity.pdbx_description
1 polymer ?
#
loop_
_entity_poly.entity_id
_entity_poly.type
_entity_poly.pdbx_seq_one_letter_code
_entity_poly.pdbx_strand_id
1 'polypeptide(L)'
;MNTDYKWYMISTVSGKEDNVIEALKNKISSQGMSDFFKDIRIFKMPHLSSKELEKKTRGEEFTVKYINIYKGYIFINMIMTDESW
;
A
#
# COMPACT_ATOMS: atom_id res chain seq x y z
N MET A 1 -0.49 -15.99 -24.23
CA MET A 1 0.01 -15.55 -22.90
C MET A 1 -1.02 -14.62 -22.31
N ASN A 2 -1.33 -14.75 -21.02
CA ASN A 2 -2.32 -13.90 -20.35
C ASN A 2 -1.65 -12.54 -20.08
N THR A 3 -1.78 -11.59 -20.99
CA THR A 3 -1.21 -10.24 -20.91
C THR A 3 -2.08 -9.27 -20.10
N ASP A 4 -3.08 -9.79 -19.41
CA ASP A 4 -4.03 -8.98 -18.67
C ASP A 4 -3.49 -8.65 -17.27
N TYR A 5 -3.58 -7.37 -16.90
CA TYR A 5 -3.18 -6.92 -15.58
C TYR A 5 -4.21 -7.33 -14.53
N LYS A 6 -3.79 -8.10 -13.55
CA LYS A 6 -4.65 -8.56 -12.46
C LYS A 6 -4.16 -8.03 -11.12
N TRP A 7 -5.09 -7.93 -10.18
CA TRP A 7 -4.78 -7.57 -8.81
C TRP A 7 -4.38 -8.81 -8.02
N TYR A 8 -3.23 -8.71 -7.34
CA TYR A 8 -2.70 -9.70 -6.43
C TYR A 8 -2.53 -9.09 -5.05
N MET A 9 -2.61 -9.95 -4.03
CA MET A 9 -2.43 -9.57 -2.63
C MET A 9 -1.20 -10.26 -2.09
N ILE A 10 -0.30 -9.48 -1.49
CA ILE A 10 0.93 -9.97 -0.86
C ILE A 10 0.82 -9.77 0.64
N SER A 11 1.04 -10.83 1.41
CA SER A 11 1.18 -10.76 2.86
C SER A 11 2.60 -10.37 3.25
N THR A 12 2.72 -9.45 4.20
CA THR A 12 3.97 -8.97 4.79
C THR A 12 3.82 -8.79 6.29
N VAL A 13 4.93 -8.51 6.98
CA VAL A 13 4.92 -8.14 8.39
C VAL A 13 4.19 -6.81 8.57
N SER A 14 3.19 -6.79 9.45
CA SER A 14 2.44 -5.58 9.79
C SER A 14 3.38 -4.47 10.24
N GLY A 15 3.22 -3.27 9.67
CA GLY A 15 4.07 -2.10 9.94
C GLY A 15 5.35 -2.04 9.12
N LYS A 16 5.59 -3.00 8.21
CA LYS A 16 6.70 -3.00 7.25
C LYS A 16 6.24 -2.80 5.81
N GLU A 17 4.96 -2.52 5.58
CA GLU A 17 4.37 -2.42 4.25
C GLU A 17 5.06 -1.35 3.41
N ASP A 18 5.24 -0.14 3.95
CA ASP A 18 5.90 0.97 3.26
C ASP A 18 7.35 0.59 2.85
N ASN A 19 8.11 -0.06 3.75
CA ASN A 19 9.47 -0.52 3.45
C ASN A 19 9.50 -1.60 2.35
N VAL A 20 8.54 -2.52 2.35
CA VAL A 20 8.44 -3.56 1.33
C VAL A 20 8.05 -2.96 -0.02
N ILE A 21 7.19 -1.95 -0.04
CA ILE A 21 6.84 -1.22 -1.28
C ILE A 21 8.07 -0.52 -1.86
N GLU A 22 8.88 0.14 -1.03
CA GLU A 22 10.13 0.78 -1.49
C GLU A 22 11.10 -0.25 -2.06
N ALA A 23 11.30 -1.37 -1.35
CA ALA A 23 12.16 -2.45 -1.82
C ALA A 23 11.66 -3.05 -3.16
N LEU A 24 10.35 -3.26 -3.29
CA LEU A 24 9.72 -3.75 -4.53
C LEU A 24 9.94 -2.77 -5.68
N LYS A 25 9.69 -1.48 -5.48
CA LYS A 25 9.90 -0.45 -6.52
C LYS A 25 11.36 -0.40 -6.99
N ASN A 26 12.30 -0.47 -6.05
CA ASN A 26 13.73 -0.50 -6.37
C ASN A 26 14.08 -1.76 -7.18
N LYS A 27 13.58 -2.93 -6.78
CA LYS A 27 13.81 -4.20 -7.49
C LYS A 27 13.23 -4.15 -8.91
N ILE A 28 11.97 -3.73 -9.07
CA ILE A 28 11.29 -3.59 -10.37
C ILE A 28 12.10 -2.68 -11.30
N SER A 29 12.53 -1.52 -10.80
CA SER A 29 13.33 -0.58 -11.58
C SER A 29 14.71 -1.15 -11.94
N SER A 30 15.38 -1.85 -11.02
CA SER A 30 16.71 -2.41 -11.26
C SER A 30 16.73 -3.57 -12.27
N GLN A 31 15.61 -4.30 -12.36
CA GLN A 31 15.45 -5.45 -13.26
C GLN A 31 14.79 -5.07 -14.59
N GLY A 32 14.45 -3.80 -14.80
CA GLY A 32 13.78 -3.34 -16.03
C GLY A 32 12.37 -3.91 -16.20
N MET A 33 11.71 -4.29 -15.10
CA MET A 33 10.41 -4.98 -15.11
C MET A 33 9.20 -4.05 -15.02
N SER A 34 9.39 -2.73 -15.17
CA SER A 34 8.33 -1.74 -14.99
C SER A 34 7.07 -2.02 -15.82
N ASP A 35 7.21 -2.64 -16.99
CA ASP A 35 6.09 -2.97 -17.87
C ASP A 35 5.15 -4.04 -17.27
N PHE A 36 5.64 -4.89 -16.37
CA PHE A 36 4.83 -5.91 -15.72
C PHE A 36 4.00 -5.35 -14.55
N PHE A 37 4.36 -4.21 -13.98
CA PHE A 37 3.77 -3.67 -12.75
C PHE A 37 3.13 -2.31 -13.00
N LYS A 38 1.79 -2.26 -12.94
CA LYS A 38 1.03 -1.04 -13.17
C LYS A 38 0.78 -0.23 -11.91
N ASP A 39 0.56 -0.90 -10.77
CA ASP A 39 0.20 -0.22 -9.53
C ASP A 39 0.59 -1.03 -8.29
N ILE A 40 0.94 -0.34 -7.21
CA ILE A 40 1.23 -0.90 -5.89
C ILE A 40 0.54 -0.03 -4.85
N ARG A 41 -0.40 -0.61 -4.09
CA ARG A 41 -1.26 0.12 -3.16
C ARG A 41 -1.31 -0.50 -1.77
N ILE A 42 -1.50 0.39 -0.81
CA ILE A 42 -2.03 0.11 0.52
C ILE A 42 -3.23 1.01 0.74
N PHE A 43 -4.25 0.51 1.42
CA PHE A 43 -5.46 1.27 1.67
C PHE A 43 -5.38 1.89 3.05
N LYS A 44 -5.38 3.23 3.10
CA LYS A 44 -5.41 3.99 4.35
C LYS A 44 -6.74 4.74 4.47
N MET A 45 -7.32 4.75 5.66
CA MET A 45 -8.56 5.47 5.96
C MET A 45 -8.29 6.56 7.00
N PRO A 46 -8.94 7.73 6.90
CA PRO A 46 -8.89 8.74 7.95
C PRO A 46 -9.43 8.17 9.27
N HIS A 47 -8.70 8.42 10.34
CA HIS A 47 -9.01 8.00 11.68
C HIS A 47 -8.71 9.14 12.66
N LEU A 48 -9.68 9.45 13.50
CA LEU A 48 -9.53 10.37 14.63
C LEU A 48 -9.38 9.53 15.89
N SER A 49 -8.28 9.73 16.61
CA SER A 49 -8.18 9.21 17.97
C SER A 49 -9.19 9.91 18.88
N SER A 50 -9.54 9.31 20.01
CA SER A 50 -10.48 9.92 20.96
C SER A 50 -10.07 11.33 21.37
N LYS A 51 -8.76 11.57 21.59
CA LYS A 51 -8.21 12.88 21.91
C LYS A 51 -8.43 13.93 20.81
N GLU A 52 -8.26 13.53 19.55
CA GLU A 52 -8.46 14.43 18.40
C GLU A 52 -9.95 14.67 18.13
N LEU A 53 -10.80 13.70 18.44
CA LEU A 53 -12.25 13.88 18.41
C LEU A 53 -12.73 14.88 19.47
N GLU A 54 -12.18 14.84 20.69
CA GLU A 54 -12.50 15.81 21.74
C GLU A 54 -12.08 17.24 21.37
N LYS A 55 -10.91 17.42 20.75
CA LYS A 55 -10.47 18.72 20.23
C LYS A 55 -11.42 19.25 19.18
N LYS A 56 -11.80 18.40 18.22
CA LYS A 56 -12.77 18.72 17.17
C LYS A 56 -14.10 19.20 17.76
N THR A 57 -14.63 18.51 18.78
CA THR A 57 -15.89 18.89 19.45
C THR A 57 -15.78 20.23 20.20
N ARG A 58 -14.59 20.59 20.67
CA ARG A 58 -14.31 21.88 21.33
C ARG A 58 -14.00 23.02 20.35
N GLY A 59 -13.95 22.75 19.05
CA GLY A 59 -13.56 23.74 18.04
C GLY A 59 -12.06 24.05 18.04
N GLU A 60 -11.24 23.22 18.67
CA GLU A 60 -9.77 23.35 18.68
C GLU A 60 -9.16 22.72 17.40
N GLU A 61 -7.93 23.13 17.06
CA GLU A 61 -7.18 22.49 15.98
C GLU A 61 -6.97 21.00 16.27
N PHE A 62 -7.27 20.15 15.30
CA PHE A 62 -7.16 18.69 15.39
C PHE A 62 -6.44 18.11 14.17
N THR A 63 -5.82 16.94 14.34
CA THR A 63 -5.12 16.22 13.28
C THR A 63 -5.83 14.91 12.94
N VAL A 64 -6.09 14.70 11.66
CA VAL A 64 -6.55 13.41 11.12
C VAL A 64 -5.35 12.53 10.83
N LYS A 65 -5.33 11.31 11.37
CA LYS A 65 -4.31 10.30 11.02
C LYS A 65 -4.88 9.36 9.97
N TYR A 66 -4.06 8.94 9.01
CA TYR A 66 -4.44 7.90 8.06
C TYR A 66 -3.87 6.56 8.53
N ILE A 67 -4.75 5.61 8.84
CA ILE A 67 -4.35 4.27 9.29
C ILE A 67 -4.52 3.26 8.16
N ASN A 68 -3.56 2.34 8.02
CA ASN A 68 -3.71 1.21 7.11
C ASN A 68 -4.85 0.30 7.60
N ILE A 69 -5.85 0.07 6.75
CA ILE A 69 -7.00 -0.80 7.06
C ILE A 69 -6.71 -2.28 6.80
N TYR A 70 -5.72 -2.59 5.95
CA TYR A 70 -5.24 -3.95 5.68
C TYR A 70 -3.78 -4.09 6.13
N LYS A 71 -3.59 -4.14 7.45
CA LYS A 71 -2.27 -4.35 8.04
C LYS A 71 -1.69 -5.68 7.60
N GLY A 72 -0.42 -5.67 7.21
CA GLY A 72 0.29 -6.82 6.68
C GLY A 72 -0.06 -7.16 5.24
N TYR A 73 -0.76 -6.29 4.49
CA TYR A 73 -1.10 -6.55 3.09
C TYR A 73 -0.71 -5.43 2.16
N ILE A 74 -0.25 -5.81 0.97
CA ILE A 74 0.04 -4.94 -0.17
C ILE A 74 -0.73 -5.47 -1.37
N PHE A 75 -1.31 -4.56 -2.15
CA PHE A 75 -2.06 -4.88 -3.36
C PHE A 75 -1.25 -4.46 -4.58
N ILE A 76 -1.05 -5.39 -5.51
CA ILE A 76 -0.26 -5.15 -6.71
C ILE A 76 -1.09 -5.44 -7.94
N ASN A 77 -1.13 -4.49 -8.87
CA ASN A 77 -1.71 -4.67 -10.19
C ASN A 77 -0.58 -5.01 -11.17
N MET A 78 -0.49 -6.27 -11.59
CA MET A 78 0.59 -6.76 -12.42
C MET A 78 0.16 -7.84 -13.40
N ILE A 79 0.96 -8.07 -14.42
CA ILE A 79 0.88 -9.25 -15.29
C ILE A 79 1.65 -10.38 -14.59
N MET A 80 1.01 -11.53 -14.39
CA MET A 80 1.65 -12.69 -13.77
C MET A 80 2.38 -13.54 -14.81
N THR A 81 3.70 -13.52 -14.74
CA THR A 81 4.63 -14.37 -15.49
C THR A 81 5.65 -15.00 -14.54
N ASP A 82 6.33 -16.06 -14.97
CA ASP A 82 7.42 -16.70 -14.20
C ASP A 82 8.58 -15.72 -13.90
N GLU A 83 8.76 -14.70 -14.73
CA GLU A 83 9.80 -13.67 -14.54
C GLU A 83 9.39 -12.62 -13.51
N SER A 84 8.10 -12.29 -13.46
CA SER A 84 7.56 -11.22 -12.61
C SER A 84 7.25 -11.66 -11.17
N TRP A 85 7.05 -12.96 -10.94
CA TRP A 85 6.73 -13.55 -9.64
C TRP A 85 8.00 -13.85 -8.82
#